data_AF-A0A2N3FET6-F1
#
_entry.id   AF-A0A2N3FET6-F1
#
_cell.length_a   1.000
_cell.length_b   1.000
_cell.length_c   1.000
_cell.angle_alpha   90.00
_cell.angle_beta   90.00
_cell.angle_gamma   90.00
#
_symmetry.space_group_name_H-M   'P 1'
#
loop_
_entity.id
_entity.type
_entity.pdbx_description
1 polymer ?
#
loop_
_entity_poly.entity_id
_entity_poly.type
_entity_poly.pdbx_seq_one_letter_code
_entity_poly.pdbx_strand_id
1 'polypeptide(L)'
;MGFFLAVAAVGLTMMFYSFERLSLVQLAHTLGQGEGDGRAPGTVQAALFVGLALLNVSALFALNRWAHFLREFPKTSQAPVWFLVALLLFGGATMVWALATHSGWLRTLDEVPLSVSWGYIGFQVVAALLVLIPLVLLGARWSPGYKRESKPTS
;
A
#
# COMPACT_ATOMS: atom_id res chain seq x y z
N MET A 1 -14.50 0.44 11.93
CA MET A 1 -13.72 0.43 10.67
C MET A 1 -12.59 1.44 10.67
N GLY A 2 -12.79 2.66 11.17
CA GLY A 2 -11.74 3.70 11.20
C GLY A 2 -10.43 3.31 11.91
N PHE A 3 -10.49 2.55 13.01
CA PHE A 3 -9.29 2.10 13.73
C PHE A 3 -8.34 1.26 12.85
N PHE A 4 -8.85 0.26 12.13
CA PHE A 4 -8.00 -0.58 11.27
C PHE A 4 -7.50 0.17 10.03
N LEU A 5 -8.24 1.18 9.56
CA LEU A 5 -7.77 2.06 8.50
C LEU A 5 -6.60 2.92 8.99
N ALA A 6 -6.67 3.42 10.24
CA ALA A 6 -5.55 4.12 10.87
C ALA A 6 -4.34 3.20 11.07
N VAL A 7 -4.54 1.96 11.52
CA VAL A 7 -3.46 0.96 11.66
C VAL A 7 -2.84 0.63 10.30
N ALA A 8 -3.64 0.47 9.25
CA ALA A 8 -3.14 0.26 7.89
C ALA A 8 -2.35 1.48 7.38
N ALA A 9 -2.83 2.71 7.64
CA ALA A 9 -2.14 3.94 7.27
C ALA A 9 -0.79 4.08 8.00
N VAL A 10 -0.72 3.72 9.29
CA VAL A 10 0.53 3.65 10.05
C VAL A 10 1.47 2.61 9.45
N GLY A 11 0.97 1.40 9.17
CA GLY A 11 1.76 0.34 8.52
C GLY A 11 2.33 0.77 7.16
N LEU A 12 1.51 1.42 6.33
CA LEU A 12 1.95 2.00 5.04
C LEU A 12 3.00 3.08 5.24
N THR A 13 2.81 3.97 6.20
CA THR A 13 3.79 5.03 6.52
C THR A 13 5.13 4.43 6.91
N MET A 14 5.15 3.42 7.78
CA MET A 14 6.37 2.71 8.19
C MET A 14 7.03 2.01 6.99
N MET A 15 6.24 1.38 6.13
CA MET A 15 6.74 0.68 4.95
C MET A 15 7.38 1.65 3.94
N PHE A 16 6.69 2.73 3.58
CA PHE A 16 7.18 3.74 2.65
C PHE A 16 8.35 4.54 3.20
N TYR A 17 8.32 4.90 4.48
CA TYR A 17 9.49 5.47 5.15
C TYR A 17 10.72 4.57 5.01
N SER A 18 10.53 3.27 5.22
CA SER A 18 11.61 2.31 5.16
C SER A 18 12.14 2.15 3.74
N PHE A 19 11.26 2.06 2.74
CA PHE A 19 11.65 1.99 1.33
C PHE A 19 12.38 3.25 0.87
N GLU A 20 11.88 4.43 1.22
CA GLU A 20 12.52 5.69 0.87
C GLU A 20 13.93 5.75 1.45
N ARG A 21 14.08 5.46 2.76
CA ARG A 21 15.39 5.48 3.41
C ARG A 21 16.34 4.42 2.84
N LEU A 22 15.85 3.21 2.53
CA LEU A 22 16.63 2.16 1.87
C LEU A 22 17.12 2.63 0.50
N SER A 23 16.24 3.24 -0.30
CA SER A 23 16.57 3.71 -1.64
C SER A 23 17.60 4.84 -1.63
N LEU A 24 17.51 5.77 -0.67
CA LEU A 24 18.46 6.88 -0.51
C LEU A 24 19.83 6.40 -0.07
N VAL A 25 19.90 5.47 0.90
CA VAL A 25 21.17 4.87 1.35
C VAL A 25 21.84 4.10 0.21
N GLN A 26 21.07 3.34 -0.55
CA GLN A 26 21.60 2.59 -1.69
C GLN A 26 22.07 3.53 -2.80
N LEU A 27 21.32 4.59 -3.11
CA LEU A 27 21.69 5.58 -4.13
C LEU A 27 22.98 6.32 -3.74
N ALA A 28 23.08 6.80 -2.50
CA ALA A 28 24.28 7.46 -1.99
C ALA A 28 25.51 6.54 -2.06
N HIS A 29 25.35 5.25 -1.75
CA HIS A 29 26.43 4.27 -1.90
C HIS A 29 26.84 4.07 -3.36
N THR A 30 25.88 3.94 -4.29
CA THR A 30 26.19 3.78 -5.72
C THR A 30 26.90 4.98 -6.36
N LEU A 31 26.68 6.18 -5.81
CA LEU A 31 27.32 7.41 -6.26
C LEU A 31 28.65 7.69 -5.53
N GLY A 32 29.09 6.80 -4.63
CA GLY A 32 30.33 6.95 -3.87
C GLY A 32 30.28 8.03 -2.78
N GLN A 33 29.08 8.47 -2.40
CA GLN A 33 28.84 9.58 -1.46
C GLN A 33 28.44 9.11 -0.05
N GLY A 34 28.28 7.80 0.17
CA GLY A 34 27.84 7.25 1.46
C GLY A 34 28.98 6.87 2.40
N GLU A 35 28.93 7.34 3.65
CA GLU A 35 29.73 6.78 4.75
C GLU A 35 29.14 5.43 5.20
N GLY A 36 29.87 4.33 4.95
CA GLY A 36 29.56 2.98 5.45
C GLY A 36 29.30 1.92 4.36
N ASP A 37 29.15 0.66 4.80
CA ASP A 37 29.02 -0.58 3.99
C ASP A 37 27.79 -0.64 3.04
N GLY A 38 27.07 0.46 2.80
CA GLY A 38 25.85 0.50 1.98
C GLY A 38 24.66 -0.25 2.60
N ARG A 39 24.82 -0.80 3.82
CA ARG A 39 23.76 -1.48 4.56
C ARG A 39 22.87 -0.49 5.28
N ALA A 40 21.59 -0.50 4.95
CA ALA A 40 20.60 0.27 5.69
C ALA A 40 20.46 -0.22 7.14
N PRO A 41 20.17 0.68 8.10
CA PRO A 41 20.05 0.33 9.52
C PRO A 41 19.06 -0.81 9.75
N GLY A 42 19.39 -1.77 10.61
CA GLY A 42 18.52 -2.91 10.92
C GLY A 42 17.14 -2.50 11.45
N THR A 43 17.04 -1.33 12.08
CA THR A 43 15.77 -0.72 12.51
C THR A 43 14.84 -0.40 11.34
N VAL A 44 15.39 0.02 10.18
CA VAL A 44 14.62 0.32 8.96
C VAL A 44 14.06 -0.96 8.34
N GLN A 45 14.85 -2.04 8.35
CA GLN A 45 14.38 -3.34 7.87
C GLN A 45 13.29 -3.90 8.78
N ALA A 46 13.47 -3.83 10.11
CA ALA A 46 12.45 -4.23 11.07
C ALA A 46 11.15 -3.42 10.90
N ALA A 47 11.25 -2.10 10.70
CA ALA A 47 10.09 -1.24 10.44
C ALA A 47 9.35 -1.63 9.15
N LEU A 48 10.06 -2.04 8.10
CA LEU A 48 9.45 -2.56 6.87
C LEU A 48 8.64 -3.83 7.14
N PHE A 49 9.21 -4.80 7.86
CA PHE A 49 8.52 -6.04 8.22
C PHE A 49 7.30 -5.79 9.10
N VAL A 50 7.42 -4.92 10.10
CA VAL A 50 6.30 -4.54 10.97
C VAL A 50 5.21 -3.84 10.16
N GLY A 51 5.58 -2.90 9.28
CA GLY A 51 4.64 -2.21 8.40
C GLY A 51 3.86 -3.17 7.51
N LEU A 52 4.56 -4.12 6.88
CA LEU A 52 3.95 -5.18 6.08
C LEU A 52 3.01 -6.08 6.90
N ALA A 53 3.42 -6.49 8.10
CA ALA A 53 2.59 -7.32 8.97
C ALA A 53 1.29 -6.60 9.35
N LEU A 54 1.38 -5.34 9.78
CA LEU A 54 0.22 -4.51 10.12
C LEU A 54 -0.72 -4.32 8.92
N LEU A 55 -0.15 -4.08 7.74
CA LEU A 55 -0.92 -3.93 6.50
C LEU A 55 -1.68 -5.21 6.16
N ASN A 56 -1.00 -6.36 6.19
CA ASN A 56 -1.60 -7.66 5.87
C ASN A 56 -2.72 -8.03 6.84
N VAL A 57 -2.48 -7.90 8.15
CA VAL A 57 -3.49 -8.17 9.18
C VAL A 57 -4.71 -7.27 8.98
N SER A 58 -4.49 -5.98 8.73
CA SER A 58 -5.58 -5.02 8.50
C SER A 58 -6.38 -5.34 7.24
N ALA A 59 -5.69 -5.69 6.13
CA ALA A 59 -6.33 -6.04 4.87
C ALA A 59 -7.15 -7.32 4.97
N LEU A 60 -6.59 -8.38 5.58
CA LEU A 60 -7.30 -9.65 5.80
C LEU A 60 -8.52 -9.46 6.71
N PHE A 61 -8.36 -8.69 7.79
CA PHE A 61 -9.47 -8.37 8.68
C PHE A 61 -10.58 -7.60 7.95
N ALA A 62 -10.21 -6.58 7.17
CA ALA A 62 -11.17 -5.79 6.40
C ALA A 62 -11.89 -6.65 5.35
N LEU A 63 -11.17 -7.52 4.64
CA LEU A 63 -11.73 -8.44 3.65
C LEU A 63 -12.72 -9.42 4.30
N ASN A 64 -12.33 -10.07 5.41
CA ASN A 64 -13.20 -11.00 6.12
C ASN A 64 -14.45 -10.31 6.67
N ARG A 65 -14.29 -9.14 7.30
CA ARG A 65 -15.41 -8.39 7.87
C ARG A 65 -16.38 -7.94 6.77
N TRP A 66 -15.85 -7.45 5.65
CA TRP A 66 -16.67 -6.99 4.53
C TRP A 66 -17.36 -8.14 3.79
N ALA A 67 -16.65 -9.26 3.58
CA ALA A 67 -17.24 -10.47 3.02
C ALA A 67 -18.38 -11.01 3.90
N HIS A 68 -18.22 -10.99 5.23
CA HIS A 68 -19.29 -11.37 6.16
C HIS A 68 -20.48 -10.41 6.07
N PHE A 69 -20.23 -9.10 6.07
CA PHE A 69 -21.28 -8.09 5.95
C PHE A 69 -22.10 -8.23 4.65
N LEU A 70 -21.43 -8.47 3.51
CA LEU A 70 -22.12 -8.71 2.24
C LEU A 70 -22.96 -9.99 2.22
N ARG A 71 -22.60 -10.99 3.02
CA ARG A 71 -23.43 -12.21 3.21
C ARG A 71 -24.67 -11.94 4.05
N GLU A 72 -24.54 -11.13 5.10
CA GLU A 72 -25.67 -10.72 5.94
C GLU A 72 -26.65 -9.79 5.19
N PHE A 73 -26.12 -8.92 4.33
CA PHE A 73 -26.90 -7.91 3.60
C PHE A 73 -26.70 -8.01 2.08
N PRO A 74 -27.27 -9.04 1.41
CA PRO A 74 -27.04 -9.31 -0.01
C PRO A 74 -27.60 -8.24 -0.96
N LYS A 75 -28.52 -7.38 -0.49
CA LYS A 75 -29.10 -6.28 -1.27
C LYS A 75 -28.34 -4.96 -1.14
N THR A 76 -27.18 -4.95 -0.47
CA THR A 76 -26.37 -3.74 -0.30
C THR A 76 -25.88 -3.25 -1.66
N SER A 77 -26.15 -1.98 -1.98
CA SER A 77 -25.62 -1.35 -3.20
C SER A 77 -24.09 -1.31 -3.14
N GLN A 78 -23.45 -1.99 -4.10
CA GLN A 78 -22.01 -2.01 -4.23
C GLN A 78 -21.57 -1.04 -5.32
N ALA A 79 -20.40 -0.41 -5.14
CA ALA A 79 -19.81 0.43 -6.18
C ALA A 79 -19.64 -0.38 -7.49
N PRO A 80 -19.79 0.25 -8.67
CA PRO A 80 -19.60 -0.47 -9.92
C PRO A 80 -18.14 -0.95 -10.07
N VAL A 81 -17.96 -2.16 -10.63
CA VAL A 81 -16.63 -2.77 -10.78
C VAL A 81 -15.71 -1.89 -11.62
N TRP A 82 -16.21 -1.29 -12.69
CA TRP A 82 -15.43 -0.41 -13.56
C TRP A 82 -14.85 0.79 -12.81
N PHE A 83 -15.59 1.33 -11.84
CA PHE A 83 -15.13 2.47 -11.02
C PHE A 83 -14.02 2.04 -10.08
N LEU A 84 -14.15 0.87 -9.45
CA LEU A 84 -13.10 0.32 -8.58
C LEU A 84 -11.82 0.01 -9.38
N VAL A 85 -11.96 -0.53 -10.59
CA VAL A 85 -10.83 -0.76 -11.50
C VAL A 85 -10.20 0.57 -11.94
N ALA A 86 -11.00 1.59 -12.25
CA ALA A 86 -10.48 2.91 -12.60
C ALA A 86 -9.68 3.53 -11.45
N LEU A 87 -10.15 3.41 -10.20
CA LEU A 87 -9.40 3.86 -9.02
C LEU A 87 -8.09 3.09 -8.82
N LEU A 88 -8.08 1.77 -9.03
CA LEU A 88 -6.87 0.96 -8.98
C LEU A 88 -5.84 1.44 -10.00
N LEU A 89 -6.27 1.61 -11.26
CA LEU A 89 -5.40 2.05 -12.35
C LEU A 89 -4.89 3.48 -12.10
N PHE A 90 -5.76 4.38 -11.65
CA PHE A 90 -5.40 5.75 -11.33
C PHE A 90 -4.39 5.83 -10.19
N GLY A 91 -4.64 5.14 -9.08
CA GLY A 91 -3.71 5.09 -7.94
C GLY A 91 -2.37 4.47 -8.32
N GLY A 92 -2.39 3.36 -9.06
CA GLY A 92 -1.18 2.71 -9.56
C GLY A 92 -0.36 3.59 -10.50
N ALA A 93 -1.00 4.22 -11.49
CA ALA A 93 -0.34 5.14 -12.42
C ALA A 93 0.26 6.34 -11.69
N THR A 94 -0.47 6.89 -10.71
CA THR A 94 -0.04 8.01 -9.88
C THR A 94 1.19 7.65 -9.05
N MET A 95 1.27 6.43 -8.49
CA MET A 95 2.46 5.94 -7.79
C MET A 95 3.67 5.80 -8.73
N VAL A 96 3.48 5.20 -9.91
CA VAL A 96 4.57 5.03 -10.89
C VAL A 96 5.11 6.38 -11.35
N TRP A 97 4.21 7.32 -11.65
CA TRP A 97 4.59 8.66 -12.07
C TRP A 97 5.36 9.41 -10.98
N ALA A 98 4.90 9.35 -9.74
CA ALA A 98 5.58 9.99 -8.63
C ALA A 98 6.97 9.38 -8.37
N LEU A 99 7.10 8.05 -8.45
CA LEU A 99 8.39 7.38 -8.32
C LEU A 99 9.36 7.78 -9.44
N ALA A 100 8.89 7.85 -10.67
CA ALA A 100 9.71 8.28 -11.81
C ALA A 100 10.16 9.74 -11.65
N THR A 101 9.26 10.63 -11.22
CA THR A 101 9.56 12.05 -11.03
C THR A 101 10.53 12.26 -9.87
N HIS A 102 10.30 11.58 -8.74
CA HIS A 102 11.14 11.68 -7.55
C HIS A 102 12.54 11.11 -7.77
N SER A 103 12.65 9.92 -8.39
CA SER A 103 13.94 9.34 -8.74
C SER A 103 14.69 10.17 -9.79
N GLY A 104 13.98 10.78 -10.74
CA GLY A 104 14.54 11.74 -11.69
C GLY A 104 15.13 12.95 -10.98
N TRP A 105 14.38 13.56 -10.06
CA TRP A 105 14.85 14.69 -9.26
C TRP A 105 16.06 14.35 -8.40
N LEU A 106 16.07 13.20 -7.72
CA LEU A 106 17.20 12.76 -6.88
C LEU A 106 18.51 12.62 -7.68
N ARG A 107 18.45 12.24 -8.96
CA ARG A 107 19.63 12.14 -9.83
C ARG A 107 20.19 13.49 -10.29
N THR A 108 19.42 14.55 -10.16
CA THR A 108 19.85 15.92 -10.53
C THR A 108 20.55 16.65 -9.39
N LEU A 109 20.55 16.07 -8.18
CA LEU A 109 21.21 16.66 -7.02
C LEU A 109 22.68 16.28 -6.99
N ASP A 110 23.52 17.25 -6.65
CA ASP A 110 24.97 17.03 -6.48
C ASP A 110 25.28 16.14 -5.27
N GLU A 111 24.44 16.16 -4.23
CA GLU A 111 24.53 15.28 -3.06
C GLU A 111 23.16 14.63 -2.77
N VAL A 112 23.16 13.33 -2.51
CA VAL A 112 21.91 12.61 -2.17
C VAL A 112 21.49 12.94 -0.73
N PRO A 113 20.34 13.60 -0.53
CA PRO A 113 19.85 13.89 0.81
C PRO A 113 19.41 12.58 1.48
N LEU A 114 20.03 12.24 2.61
CA LEU A 114 19.61 11.07 3.39
C LEU A 114 18.30 11.35 4.17
N SER A 115 17.92 12.62 4.34
CA SER A 115 16.66 13.00 5.00
C SER A 115 15.45 12.58 4.16
N VAL A 116 14.49 11.96 4.83
CA VAL A 116 13.28 11.44 4.20
C VAL A 116 12.24 12.55 4.00
N SER A 117 11.63 12.61 2.81
CA SER A 117 10.55 13.56 2.52
C SER A 117 9.20 13.07 3.03
N TRP A 118 8.71 13.66 4.12
CA TRP A 118 7.39 13.33 4.70
C TRP A 118 6.23 13.65 3.76
N GLY A 119 6.35 14.68 2.91
CA GLY A 119 5.35 15.00 1.89
C GLY A 119 5.23 13.91 0.83
N TYR A 120 6.38 13.36 0.40
CA TYR A 120 6.41 12.25 -0.55
C TYR A 120 5.83 10.96 0.06
N ILE A 121 6.16 10.63 1.32
CA ILE A 121 5.54 9.50 2.02
C ILE A 121 4.02 9.69 2.15
N GLY A 122 3.57 10.87 2.57
CA GLY A 122 2.14 11.15 2.71
C GLY A 122 1.38 10.92 1.42
N PHE A 123 1.93 11.38 0.30
CA PHE A 123 1.40 11.10 -1.03
C PHE A 123 1.37 9.59 -1.34
N GLN A 124 2.46 8.87 -1.10
CA GLN A 124 2.53 7.41 -1.34
C GLN A 124 1.50 6.64 -0.51
N VAL A 125 1.31 7.03 0.76
CA VAL A 125 0.30 6.41 1.64
C VAL A 125 -1.10 6.64 1.09
N VAL A 126 -1.44 7.86 0.67
CA VAL A 126 -2.76 8.18 0.09
C VAL A 126 -2.97 7.42 -1.22
N ALA A 127 -1.98 7.41 -2.11
CA ALA A 127 -2.05 6.68 -3.37
C ALA A 127 -2.20 5.16 -3.14
N ALA A 128 -1.47 4.60 -2.19
CA ALA A 128 -1.60 3.20 -1.81
C ALA A 128 -2.97 2.88 -1.21
N LEU A 129 -3.54 3.76 -0.39
CA LEU A 129 -4.91 3.59 0.12
C LEU A 129 -5.95 3.60 -1.00
N LEU A 130 -5.78 4.46 -2.02
CA LEU A 130 -6.63 4.48 -3.22
C LEU A 130 -6.55 3.19 -4.04
N VAL A 131 -5.48 2.41 -3.90
CA VAL A 131 -5.35 1.08 -4.51
C VAL A 131 -5.91 -0.01 -3.60
N LEU A 132 -5.52 -0.01 -2.32
CA LEU A 132 -5.85 -1.08 -1.39
C LEU A 132 -7.33 -1.12 -1.03
N ILE A 133 -8.00 0.02 -0.88
CA ILE A 133 -9.42 0.06 -0.54
C ILE A 133 -10.26 -0.59 -1.66
N PRO A 134 -10.16 -0.19 -2.94
CA PRO A 134 -10.83 -0.89 -4.03
C PRO A 134 -10.48 -2.37 -4.13
N LEU A 135 -9.22 -2.73 -3.87
CA LEU A 135 -8.77 -4.12 -3.92
C LEU A 135 -9.46 -4.99 -2.87
N VAL A 136 -9.62 -4.50 -1.63
CA VAL A 136 -10.38 -5.18 -0.58
C VAL A 136 -11.85 -5.29 -0.95
N LEU A 137 -12.45 -4.20 -1.47
CA LEU A 137 -13.87 -4.19 -1.88
C LEU A 137 -14.16 -5.13 -3.05
N LEU A 138 -13.23 -5.26 -3.98
CA LEU A 138 -13.30 -6.19 -5.10
C LEU A 138 -13.08 -7.63 -4.62
N GLY A 139 -12.00 -7.88 -3.86
CA GLY A 139 -11.66 -9.20 -3.35
C GLY A 139 -12.78 -9.83 -2.51
N ALA A 140 -13.48 -9.03 -1.70
CA ALA A 140 -14.62 -9.51 -0.94
C ALA A 140 -15.78 -10.04 -1.79
N ARG A 141 -15.95 -9.60 -3.05
CA ARG A 141 -16.98 -10.11 -3.97
C ARG A 141 -16.68 -11.52 -4.46
N TRP A 142 -15.41 -11.89 -4.49
CA TRP A 142 -14.95 -13.20 -4.94
C TRP A 142 -14.50 -14.12 -3.78
N SER A 143 -14.63 -13.65 -2.54
CA SER A 143 -14.42 -14.45 -1.33
C SER A 143 -15.28 -15.73 -1.35
N PRO A 144 -14.73 -16.92 -1.05
CA PRO A 144 -15.45 -18.19 -1.03
C PRO A 144 -16.69 -18.09 -0.12
N GLY A 145 -17.89 -18.22 -0.70
CA GLY A 145 -19.18 -18.09 0.01
C GLY A 145 -20.10 -16.97 -0.49
N TYR A 146 -19.68 -16.13 -1.46
CA TYR A 146 -20.58 -15.18 -2.12
C TYR A 146 -21.55 -15.86 -3.11
N LYS A 147 -21.09 -16.89 -3.82
CA LYS A 147 -21.98 -17.78 -4.58
C LYS A 147 -22.51 -18.85 -3.63
N ARG A 148 -23.76 -18.72 -3.18
CA ARG A 148 -24.52 -19.92 -2.80
C ARG A 148 -24.45 -20.87 -3.99
N GLU A 149 -23.89 -22.06 -3.81
CA GLU A 149 -24.23 -23.17 -4.69
C GLU A 149 -25.75 -23.19 -4.77
N SER A 150 -26.29 -22.89 -5.93
CA SER A 150 -27.65 -23.26 -6.25
C SER A 150 -27.68 -24.78 -6.17
N LYS A 151 -28.08 -25.34 -5.03
CA LYS A 151 -28.48 -26.74 -4.99
C LYS A 151 -29.52 -26.92 -6.09
N PRO A 152 -29.31 -27.81 -7.07
CA PRO A 152 -30.40 -28.20 -7.94
C PRO A 152 -31.40 -28.93 -7.04
N THR A 153 -32.58 -28.34 -6.86
CA THR A 153 -33.74 -29.07 -6.35
C THR A 153 -34.14 -30.04 -7.46
N SER A 154 -33.73 -31.29 -7.33
CA SER A 154 -34.35 -32.45 -7.98
C SER A 154 -34.97 -33.34 -6.92
#